data_AF-A0A2D5ZSY2-F1
#
_entry.id   AF-A0A2D5ZSY2-F1
#
_cell.length_a   1.000
_cell.length_b   1.000
_cell.length_c   1.000
_cell.angle_alpha   90.00
_cell.angle_beta   90.00
_cell.angle_gamma   90.00
#
_symmetry.space_group_name_H-M   'P 1'
#
loop_
_entity.id
_entity.type
_entity.pdbx_description
1 polymer ?
#
loop_
_entity_poly.entity_id
_entity_poly.type
_entity_poly.pdbx_seq_one_letter_code
_entity_poly.pdbx_strand_id
1 'polypeptide(L)'
;MRSFDCAAAKLLMAVSLSLSFSCEVAVAAARAESLSFEFGVYGTPAAGEGLGGVDVFVGITNKRLQFVKKRGRWIADYSITIDLLTEDGTRVKGKTVEHRRTAKGYRFTNDATIRQVTHMRFDMPGGRFRVAARVRDEDLRTEIAREKTVEVGSVLGGDLGLSDIILLADREEAASGRFADFQSIYFETKSDQEGTLYAVFRVVGKMNGEAGGRALFRHPSGNVVRDAEFGLPAEEGWRFIELSAEGLPTTVYDIEVSLSADSGMETRAKRKLIIRSAGVSPLVSDLGEAIDQLRYIAEKNERDRMKEAHDEEKRSLFEAFWKARDPSPGTPDNELMDEYYRRINEADTRFRCYKAGWKTDRGWVFVTHGEPNEIERYPFELETHPYEVWRYFNPERRFVFVDRNGFGDYDMVESTGGNFRYGVD
;
A
#
# COMPACT_ATOMS: atom_id res chain seq x y z
N MET A 1 -35.05 -31.68 10.81
CA MET A 1 -33.60 -31.62 10.56
C MET A 1 -33.41 -31.26 9.09
N ARG A 2 -32.82 -30.15 8.65
CA ARG A 2 -32.00 -29.11 9.28
C ARG A 2 -32.32 -27.78 8.58
N SER A 3 -32.72 -26.76 9.33
CA SER A 3 -32.73 -25.36 8.89
C SER A 3 -31.31 -24.81 9.08
N PHE A 4 -30.46 -24.91 8.06
CA PHE A 4 -29.14 -24.27 8.07
C PHE A 4 -29.26 -22.85 7.52
N ASP A 5 -29.40 -21.91 8.45
CA ASP A 5 -28.60 -20.69 8.60
C ASP A 5 -28.36 -19.77 7.38
N CYS A 6 -29.44 -19.18 6.86
CA CYS A 6 -29.39 -18.05 5.91
C CYS A 6 -28.83 -16.76 6.54
N ALA A 7 -28.82 -16.66 7.87
CA ALA A 7 -28.26 -15.53 8.61
C ALA A 7 -26.72 -15.58 8.64
N ALA A 8 -26.13 -16.75 8.88
CA ALA A 8 -24.68 -16.94 8.84
C ALA A 8 -24.07 -16.62 7.46
N ALA A 9 -24.72 -17.03 6.36
CA ALA A 9 -24.25 -16.76 5.00
C ALA A 9 -24.28 -15.26 4.63
N LYS A 10 -25.30 -14.51 5.07
CA LYS A 10 -25.39 -13.06 4.87
C LYS A 10 -24.36 -12.30 5.72
N LEU A 11 -24.09 -12.77 6.93
CA LEU A 11 -23.07 -12.18 7.80
C LEU A 11 -21.66 -12.42 7.22
N LEU A 12 -21.38 -13.63 6.72
CA LEU A 12 -20.12 -13.96 6.03
C LEU A 12 -19.91 -13.13 4.76
N MET A 13 -20.94 -12.94 3.93
CA MET A 13 -20.85 -12.07 2.75
C MET A 13 -20.63 -10.60 3.13
N ALA A 14 -21.36 -10.07 4.11
CA ALA A 14 -21.19 -8.67 4.54
C ALA A 14 -19.81 -8.42 5.17
N VAL A 15 -19.30 -9.36 5.96
CA VAL A 15 -17.94 -9.31 6.52
C VAL A 15 -16.89 -9.42 5.40
N SER A 16 -17.09 -10.30 4.41
CA SER A 16 -16.16 -10.40 3.27
C SER A 16 -16.13 -9.13 2.40
N LEU A 17 -17.29 -8.52 2.08
CA LEU A 17 -17.37 -7.28 1.30
C LEU A 17 -16.76 -6.08 2.04
N SER A 18 -16.96 -6.00 3.36
CA SER A 18 -16.39 -4.91 4.18
C SER A 18 -14.87 -5.05 4.34
N LEU A 19 -14.36 -6.28 4.41
CA LEU A 19 -12.93 -6.56 4.46
C LEU A 19 -12.21 -6.28 3.14
N SER A 20 -12.78 -6.71 2.01
CA SER A 20 -12.21 -6.44 0.69
C SER A 20 -12.20 -4.94 0.36
N PHE A 21 -13.30 -4.24 0.66
CA PHE A 21 -13.40 -2.79 0.50
C PHE A 21 -12.40 -2.03 1.38
N SER A 22 -12.18 -2.48 2.62
CA SER A 22 -11.18 -1.87 3.52
C SER A 22 -9.74 -2.04 3.01
N CYS A 23 -9.43 -3.18 2.39
CA CYS A 23 -8.13 -3.43 1.79
C CYS A 23 -7.90 -2.56 0.55
N GLU A 24 -8.88 -2.50 -0.37
CA GLU A 24 -8.80 -1.64 -1.56
C GLU A 24 -8.62 -0.16 -1.20
N VAL A 25 -9.37 0.34 -0.21
CA VAL A 25 -9.24 1.71 0.29
C VAL A 25 -7.85 1.95 0.89
N ALA A 26 -7.32 1.01 1.66
CA ALA A 26 -5.97 1.14 2.24
C ALA A 26 -4.87 1.11 1.16
N VAL A 27 -5.00 0.26 0.15
CA VAL A 27 -4.06 0.18 -0.98
C VAL A 27 -4.14 1.44 -1.84
N ALA A 28 -5.34 1.94 -2.12
CA ALA A 28 -5.55 3.19 -2.83
C ALA A 28 -5.04 4.40 -2.04
N ALA A 29 -5.22 4.42 -0.72
CA ALA A 29 -4.64 5.44 0.16
C ALA A 29 -3.12 5.39 0.11
N ALA A 30 -2.49 4.23 0.32
CA ALA A 30 -1.04 4.09 0.21
C ALA A 30 -0.52 4.51 -1.18
N ARG A 31 -1.30 4.27 -2.25
CA ARG A 31 -0.99 4.77 -3.60
C ARG A 31 -1.06 6.29 -3.69
N ALA A 32 -2.14 6.91 -3.20
CA ALA A 32 -2.27 8.37 -3.14
C ALA A 32 -1.17 9.02 -2.29
N GLU A 33 -0.76 8.36 -1.21
CA GLU A 33 0.31 8.79 -0.32
C GLU A 33 1.69 8.70 -1.01
N SER A 34 1.95 7.62 -1.75
CA SER A 34 3.14 7.50 -2.62
C SER A 34 3.19 8.53 -3.76
N LEU A 35 2.05 9.15 -4.09
CA LEU A 35 1.97 10.26 -5.05
C LEU A 35 2.42 11.62 -4.47
N SER A 36 2.64 11.70 -3.16
CA SER A 36 3.11 12.89 -2.44
C SER A 36 4.53 12.70 -1.88
N PHE A 37 4.67 12.65 -0.55
CA PHE A 37 5.86 12.26 0.19
C PHE A 37 5.46 11.25 1.28
N GLU A 38 6.42 10.45 1.73
CA GLU A 38 6.20 9.43 2.73
C GLU A 38 6.32 10.03 4.13
N PHE A 39 5.43 9.63 5.03
CA PHE A 39 5.26 10.31 6.31
C PHE A 39 4.89 9.32 7.40
N GLY A 40 5.68 9.26 8.47
CA GLY A 40 5.52 8.35 9.59
C GLY A 40 5.64 9.10 10.90
N VAL A 41 4.74 8.80 11.84
CA VAL A 41 4.67 9.44 13.14
C VAL A 41 4.55 8.34 14.19
N TYR A 42 5.43 8.36 15.18
CA TYR A 42 5.55 7.32 16.18
C TYR A 42 5.59 7.91 17.58
N GLY A 43 4.65 7.50 18.44
CA GLY A 43 4.56 7.86 19.84
C GLY A 43 5.44 6.99 20.72
N THR A 44 6.11 7.60 21.68
CA THR A 44 6.79 6.92 22.79
C THR A 44 6.16 7.39 24.09
N PRO A 45 5.65 6.49 24.94
CA PRO A 45 5.05 6.86 26.22
C PRO A 45 6.00 7.63 27.13
N ALA A 46 5.44 8.50 27.97
CA ALA A 46 6.16 9.13 29.07
C ALA A 46 6.40 8.14 30.22
N ALA A 47 7.59 8.18 30.83
CA ALA A 47 7.86 7.47 32.08
C ALA A 47 7.43 8.34 33.28
N GLY A 48 6.43 7.90 34.03
CA GLY A 48 5.85 8.66 35.16
C GLY A 48 5.30 10.03 34.71
N GLU A 49 5.61 11.08 35.47
CA GLU A 49 5.26 12.48 35.16
C GLU A 49 6.23 13.15 34.15
N GLY A 50 7.12 12.38 33.53
CA GLY A 50 8.09 12.88 32.56
C GLY A 50 7.48 13.24 31.20
N LEU A 51 8.37 13.47 30.23
CA LEU A 51 7.97 13.63 28.83
C LEU A 51 8.12 12.30 28.09
N GLY A 52 7.14 12.00 27.25
CA GLY A 52 7.25 11.01 26.20
C GLY A 52 7.93 11.61 24.97
N GLY A 53 7.72 10.98 23.82
CA GLY A 53 8.27 11.44 22.55
C GLY A 53 7.33 11.25 21.40
N VAL A 54 7.44 12.14 20.41
CA VAL A 54 6.90 11.96 19.06
C VAL A 54 8.08 11.98 18.10
N ASP A 55 8.32 10.84 17.45
CA ASP A 55 9.35 10.68 16.44
C ASP A 55 8.70 10.72 15.05
N VAL A 56 9.16 11.65 14.22
CA VAL A 56 8.59 11.93 12.90
C VAL A 56 9.63 11.63 11.82
N PHE A 57 9.23 10.87 10.82
CA PHE A 57 10.04 10.54 9.66
C PHE A 57 9.35 11.05 8.39
N VAL A 58 10.12 11.70 7.52
CA VAL A 58 9.64 12.18 6.21
C VAL A 58 10.56 11.65 5.12
N GLY A 59 10.01 10.85 4.21
CA GLY A 59 10.71 10.30 3.06
C GLY A 59 10.36 11.04 1.77
N ILE A 60 11.36 11.50 1.03
CA ILE A 60 11.17 12.21 -0.25
C ILE A 60 12.11 11.61 -1.30
N THR A 61 11.56 11.25 -2.46
CA THR A 61 12.32 10.78 -3.63
C THR A 61 12.70 11.94 -4.55
N ASN A 62 13.81 11.81 -5.29
CA ASN A 62 14.24 12.84 -6.24
C ASN A 62 13.15 13.18 -7.27
N LYS A 63 12.39 12.19 -7.75
CA LYS A 63 11.25 12.39 -8.68
C LYS A 63 10.19 13.39 -8.19
N ARG A 64 10.16 13.72 -6.89
CA ARG A 64 9.21 14.65 -6.26
C ARG A 64 9.76 16.07 -6.10
N LEU A 65 11.03 16.29 -6.40
CA LEU A 65 11.69 17.58 -6.22
C LEU A 65 11.96 18.24 -7.56
N GLN A 66 11.82 19.56 -7.62
CA GLN A 66 12.25 20.32 -8.77
C GLN A 66 13.76 20.50 -8.73
N PHE A 67 14.46 19.86 -9.67
CA PHE A 67 15.87 20.12 -9.88
C PHE A 67 16.06 21.25 -10.89
N VAL A 68 16.93 22.20 -10.56
CA VAL A 68 17.37 23.28 -11.42
C VAL A 68 18.87 23.17 -11.67
N LYS A 69 19.29 23.36 -12.93
CA LYS A 69 20.71 23.29 -13.30
C LYS A 69 21.43 24.57 -12.87
N LYS A 70 22.31 24.49 -11.86
CA LYS A 70 23.11 25.59 -11.32
C LYS A 70 24.60 25.24 -11.41
N ARG A 71 25.40 26.05 -12.14
CA ARG A 71 26.86 25.86 -12.33
C ARG A 71 27.27 24.43 -12.75
N GLY A 72 26.54 23.85 -13.70
CA GLY A 72 26.82 22.52 -14.24
C GLY A 72 26.36 21.34 -13.38
N ARG A 73 25.72 21.58 -12.23
CA ARG A 73 25.09 20.55 -11.38
C ARG A 73 23.59 20.74 -11.32
N TRP A 74 22.85 19.65 -11.12
CA TRP A 74 21.42 19.72 -10.84
C TRP A 74 21.24 19.84 -9.33
N ILE A 75 20.52 20.87 -8.88
CA ILE A 75 20.30 21.16 -7.46
C ILE A 75 18.80 21.27 -7.23
N ALA A 76 18.31 20.65 -6.16
CA ALA A 76 16.97 20.89 -5.62
C ALA A 76 17.12 21.36 -4.17
N ASP A 77 16.53 22.51 -3.86
CA ASP A 77 16.46 23.06 -2.51
C ASP A 77 15.00 22.90 -2.01
N TYR A 78 14.80 22.35 -0.82
CA TYR A 78 13.47 22.15 -0.24
C TYR A 78 13.52 22.25 1.28
N SER A 79 12.38 22.54 1.90
CA SER A 79 12.24 22.55 3.36
C SER A 79 11.16 21.57 3.82
N ILE A 80 11.40 20.96 4.99
CA ILE A 80 10.43 20.11 5.69
C ILE A 80 10.04 20.82 6.97
N THR A 81 8.75 21.11 7.14
CA THR A 81 8.19 21.67 8.36
C THR A 81 7.27 20.67 9.02
N ILE A 82 7.48 20.42 10.32
CA ILE A 82 6.61 19.60 11.15
C ILE A 82 5.98 20.49 12.22
N ASP A 83 4.67 20.45 12.35
CA ASP A 83 3.92 21.08 13.44
C ASP A 83 3.16 20.03 14.23
N LEU A 84 3.28 20.10 15.56
CA LEU A 84 2.42 19.38 16.48
C LEU A 84 1.31 20.33 16.91
N LEU A 85 0.10 19.86 16.79
CA LEU A 85 -1.14 20.56 17.09
C LEU A 85 -1.91 19.76 18.14
N THR A 86 -2.59 20.46 19.04
CA THR A 86 -3.66 19.86 19.85
C THR A 86 -4.85 19.47 18.98
N GLU A 87 -5.83 18.77 19.56
CA GLU A 87 -7.04 18.32 18.85
C GLU A 87 -7.89 19.50 18.30
N ASP A 88 -7.94 20.62 19.03
CA ASP A 88 -8.56 21.89 18.60
C ASP A 88 -7.76 22.65 17.54
N GLY A 89 -6.58 22.14 17.13
CA GLY A 89 -5.75 22.72 16.08
C GLY A 89 -4.75 23.78 16.56
N THR A 90 -4.64 24.00 17.87
CA THR A 90 -3.65 24.93 18.42
C THR A 90 -2.25 24.34 18.30
N ARG A 91 -1.31 25.10 17.71
CA ARG A 91 0.08 24.68 17.56
C ARG A 91 0.80 24.67 18.90
N VAL A 92 1.26 23.49 19.32
CA VAL A 92 2.02 23.30 20.57
C VAL A 92 3.53 23.31 20.36
N LYS A 93 4.00 22.80 19.21
CA LYS A 93 5.43 22.73 18.89
C LYS A 93 5.61 22.66 17.37
N GLY A 94 6.78 23.02 16.88
CA GLY A 94 7.10 22.80 15.48
C GLY A 94 8.58 23.00 15.18
N LYS A 95 9.01 22.47 14.05
CA LYS A 95 10.40 22.50 13.60
C LYS A 95 10.45 22.53 12.07
N THR A 96 11.39 23.29 11.53
CA THR A 96 11.67 23.33 10.09
C THR A 96 13.13 22.95 9.86
N VAL A 97 13.38 22.13 8.83
CA VAL A 97 14.72 21.74 8.39
C VAL A 97 14.83 21.99 6.89
N GLU A 98 15.90 22.68 6.49
CA GLU A 98 16.23 22.94 5.09
C GLU A 98 17.15 21.85 4.55
N HIS A 99 16.94 21.47 3.29
CA HIS A 99 17.71 20.45 2.60
C HIS A 99 18.14 20.94 1.22
N ARG A 100 19.34 20.51 0.83
CA ARG A 100 19.87 20.66 -0.52
C ARG A 100 20.26 19.31 -1.10
N ARG A 101 19.69 18.96 -2.25
CA ARG A 101 20.06 17.76 -3.01
C ARG A 101 20.83 18.14 -4.25
N THR A 102 21.82 17.32 -4.59
CA THR A 102 22.62 17.49 -5.80
C THR A 102 22.58 16.20 -6.61
N ALA A 103 22.29 16.31 -7.90
CA ALA A 103 22.32 15.21 -8.85
C ALA A 103 23.42 15.43 -9.89
N LYS A 104 24.19 14.37 -10.18
CA LYS A 104 25.32 14.39 -11.12
C LYS A 104 24.87 14.38 -12.60
N GLY A 105 23.60 14.15 -12.88
CA GLY A 105 23.04 14.10 -14.24
C GLY A 105 21.52 14.06 -14.25
N TYR A 106 20.91 14.40 -15.39
CA TYR A 106 19.46 14.55 -15.54
C TYR A 106 18.68 13.28 -15.19
N ARG A 107 19.19 12.08 -15.56
CA ARG A 107 18.51 10.81 -15.23
C ARG A 107 18.24 10.63 -13.73
N PHE A 108 19.11 11.18 -12.88
CA PHE A 108 18.99 11.06 -11.43
C PHE A 108 18.03 12.07 -10.80
N THR A 109 17.64 13.12 -11.54
CA THR A 109 16.69 14.13 -11.03
C THR A 109 15.26 13.58 -11.01
N ASN A 110 14.94 12.66 -11.93
CA ASN A 110 13.62 12.05 -12.05
C ASN A 110 13.58 10.61 -11.50
N ASP A 111 14.62 10.21 -10.77
CA ASP A 111 14.76 8.86 -10.23
C ASP A 111 13.88 8.69 -8.97
N ALA A 112 12.95 7.73 -9.00
CA ALA A 112 12.08 7.42 -7.88
C ALA A 112 12.77 6.56 -6.80
N THR A 113 13.89 5.91 -7.13
CA THR A 113 14.64 5.04 -6.22
C THR A 113 15.59 5.82 -5.31
N ILE A 114 16.02 7.01 -5.76
CA ILE A 114 16.86 7.89 -4.94
C ILE A 114 15.98 8.63 -3.95
N ARG A 115 16.03 8.16 -2.71
CA ARG A 115 15.23 8.62 -1.59
C ARG A 115 16.09 9.25 -0.51
N GLN A 116 15.52 10.19 0.25
CA GLN A 116 16.08 10.71 1.49
C GLN A 116 15.03 10.62 2.59
N VAL A 117 15.40 10.09 3.75
CA VAL A 117 14.56 10.13 4.95
C VAL A 117 15.15 11.15 5.94
N THR A 118 14.28 12.01 6.46
CA THR A 118 14.59 13.00 7.50
C THR A 118 13.84 12.64 8.78
N HIS A 119 14.56 12.57 9.90
CA HIS A 119 14.02 12.33 11.24
C HIS A 119 13.95 13.62 12.06
N MET A 120 12.85 13.83 12.79
CA MET A 120 12.71 14.88 13.80
C MET A 120 12.03 14.32 15.05
N ARG A 121 12.62 14.58 16.22
CA ARG A 121 12.06 14.21 17.52
C ARG A 121 11.47 15.42 18.25
N PHE A 122 10.35 15.20 18.92
CA PHE A 122 9.68 16.15 19.79
C PHE A 122 9.38 15.49 21.14
N ASP A 123 10.00 15.97 22.22
CA ASP A 123 9.59 15.55 23.57
C ASP A 123 8.27 16.25 23.93
N MET A 124 7.28 15.44 24.33
CA MET A 124 5.88 15.84 24.49
C MET A 124 5.29 15.22 25.76
N PRO A 125 4.39 15.92 26.47
CA PRO A 125 3.64 15.31 27.56
C PRO A 125 2.67 14.25 27.03
N GLY A 126 2.14 13.44 27.94
CA GLY A 126 1.08 12.48 27.60
C GLY A 126 -0.14 13.19 27.00
N GLY A 127 -0.71 12.62 25.95
CA GLY A 127 -1.87 13.18 25.23
C GLY A 127 -1.94 12.79 23.77
N ARG A 128 -3.02 13.21 23.11
CA ARG A 128 -3.24 13.01 21.68
C ARG A 128 -2.89 14.28 20.90
N PHE A 129 -2.15 14.13 19.82
CA PHE A 129 -1.69 15.23 18.98
C PHE A 129 -1.98 14.96 17.51
N ARG A 130 -2.23 16.03 16.76
CA ARG A 130 -2.18 16.04 15.29
C ARG A 130 -0.80 16.50 14.87
N VAL A 131 -0.17 15.77 13.95
CA VAL A 131 1.16 16.09 13.42
C VAL A 131 1.00 16.43 11.95
N ALA A 132 1.24 17.69 11.61
CA ALA A 132 1.20 18.21 10.24
C ALA A 132 2.61 18.32 9.67
N ALA A 133 2.89 17.55 8.62
CA ALA A 133 4.12 17.65 7.84
C ALA A 133 3.87 18.43 6.57
N ARG A 134 4.78 19.35 6.24
CA ARG A 134 4.76 20.14 5.02
C ARG A 134 6.11 20.08 4.34
N VAL A 135 6.12 19.75 3.06
CA VAL A 135 7.30 19.73 2.21
C VAL A 135 7.14 20.83 1.18
N ARG A 136 8.07 21.79 1.20
CA ARG A 136 8.06 22.94 0.30
C ARG A 136 9.25 22.86 -0.64
N ASP A 137 8.97 22.89 -1.94
CA ASP A 137 9.99 23.07 -2.96
C ASP A 137 10.37 24.56 -3.04
N GLU A 138 11.63 24.92 -2.89
CA GLU A 138 12.03 26.33 -2.81
C GLU A 138 12.18 27.00 -4.18
N ASP A 139 12.39 26.22 -5.25
CA ASP A 139 12.46 26.75 -6.61
C ASP A 139 11.04 26.98 -7.18
N LEU A 140 10.09 26.04 -6.96
CA LEU A 140 8.68 26.19 -7.38
C LEU A 140 7.81 26.96 -6.38
N ARG A 141 8.23 27.05 -5.11
CA ARG A 141 7.45 27.61 -3.99
C ARG A 141 6.13 26.90 -3.73
N THR A 142 5.98 25.69 -4.28
CA THR A 142 4.84 24.81 -4.05
C THR A 142 5.04 24.04 -2.76
N GLU A 143 3.95 23.81 -2.04
CA GLU A 143 3.95 23.07 -0.79
C GLU A 143 2.96 21.91 -0.88
N ILE A 144 3.36 20.77 -0.34
CA ILE A 144 2.50 19.60 -0.15
C ILE A 144 2.43 19.34 1.35
N ALA A 145 1.23 19.14 1.87
CA ALA A 145 0.98 18.94 3.29
C ALA A 145 0.31 17.59 3.55
N ARG A 146 0.65 16.97 4.68
CA ARG A 146 0.02 15.75 5.18
C ARG A 146 -0.14 15.81 6.69
N GLU A 147 -1.16 15.14 7.20
CA GLU A 147 -1.42 15.07 8.64
C GLU A 147 -1.65 13.62 9.07
N LYS A 148 -1.17 13.29 10.27
CA LYS A 148 -1.43 12.03 10.98
C LYS A 148 -1.66 12.36 12.46
N THR A 149 -2.43 11.53 13.16
CA THR A 149 -2.59 11.63 14.62
C THR A 149 -1.60 10.71 15.31
N VAL A 150 -1.21 11.07 16.53
CA VAL A 150 -0.36 10.26 17.40
C VAL A 150 -0.82 10.37 18.84
N GLU A 151 -0.70 9.27 19.58
CA GLU A 151 -0.96 9.24 21.01
C GLU A 151 0.36 9.04 21.76
N VAL A 152 0.63 9.93 22.70
CA VAL A 152 1.73 9.80 23.65
C VAL A 152 1.13 9.29 24.94
N GLY A 153 1.27 7.99 25.19
CA GLY A 153 0.80 7.38 26.43
C GLY A 153 1.59 7.83 27.66
N SER A 154 1.16 7.40 28.85
CA SER A 154 1.90 7.55 30.10
C SER A 154 2.01 6.18 30.79
N VAL A 155 3.20 5.88 31.29
CA VAL A 155 3.50 4.64 32.03
C VAL A 155 3.68 5.02 33.49
N LEU A 156 2.80 4.53 34.36
CA LEU A 156 2.88 4.81 35.79
C LEU A 156 4.06 4.05 36.43
N GLY A 157 4.49 4.50 37.61
CA GLY A 157 5.63 3.90 38.30
C GLY A 157 5.36 2.42 38.65
N GLY A 158 6.04 1.52 37.95
CA GLY A 158 5.88 0.07 38.07
C GLY A 158 5.31 -0.60 36.81
N ASP A 159 4.78 0.19 35.88
CA ASP A 159 4.19 -0.31 34.65
C ASP A 159 5.20 -0.40 33.48
N LEU A 160 4.81 -1.10 32.41
CA LEU A 160 5.60 -1.23 31.18
C LEU A 160 4.84 -0.64 30.01
N GLY A 161 5.53 0.21 29.27
CA GLY A 161 5.07 0.76 28.02
C GLY A 161 5.91 0.29 26.85
N LEU A 162 5.27 0.28 25.68
CA LEU A 162 5.91 0.17 24.39
C LEU A 162 5.69 1.46 23.60
N SER A 163 6.70 1.91 22.87
CA SER A 163 6.47 2.85 21.78
C SER A 163 5.67 2.20 20.66
N ASP A 164 5.19 3.04 19.73
CA ASP A 164 4.80 2.57 18.42
C ASP A 164 5.95 1.79 17.74
N ILE A 165 5.56 0.89 16.84
CA ILE A 165 6.49 -0.01 16.14
C ILE A 165 7.03 0.70 14.89
N ILE A 166 8.35 0.78 14.75
CA ILE A 166 9.02 1.21 13.53
C ILE A 166 9.47 -0.04 12.76
N LEU A 167 9.18 -0.13 11.47
CA LEU A 167 9.54 -1.28 10.64
C LEU A 167 10.64 -0.88 9.66
N LEU A 168 11.76 -1.61 9.66
CA LEU A 168 12.94 -1.34 8.83
C LEU A 168 13.28 -2.53 7.93
N ALA A 169 13.91 -2.25 6.78
CA ALA A 169 14.49 -3.30 5.93
C ALA A 169 15.90 -3.68 6.38
N ASP A 170 16.68 -2.72 6.87
CA ASP A 170 18.09 -2.93 7.18
C ASP A 170 18.33 -3.32 8.64
N ARG A 171 19.11 -4.37 8.85
CA ARG A 171 19.43 -4.90 10.18
C ARG A 171 20.39 -4.00 10.95
N GLU A 172 21.36 -3.40 10.28
CA GLU A 172 22.38 -2.57 10.92
C GLU A 172 21.76 -1.27 11.42
N GLU A 173 20.87 -0.65 10.62
CA GLU A 173 20.02 0.46 11.05
C GLU A 173 19.21 0.06 12.28
N ALA A 174 18.49 -1.06 12.25
CA ALA A 174 17.69 -1.55 13.37
C ALA A 174 18.51 -1.78 14.64
N ALA A 175 19.68 -2.41 14.50
CA ALA A 175 20.59 -2.71 15.60
C ALA A 175 21.23 -1.46 16.20
N SER A 176 21.46 -0.41 15.39
CA SER A 176 22.05 0.84 15.87
C SER A 176 21.15 1.57 16.88
N GLY A 177 19.83 1.45 16.73
CA GLY A 177 18.85 2.25 17.47
C GLY A 177 18.98 3.77 17.25
N ARG A 178 19.79 4.22 16.29
CA ARG A 178 20.03 5.63 15.99
C ARG A 178 19.11 6.09 14.87
N PHE A 179 18.02 6.76 15.23
CA PHE A 179 16.97 7.15 14.29
C PHE A 179 17.45 8.06 13.15
N ALA A 180 18.53 8.82 13.36
CA ALA A 180 19.15 9.62 12.32
C ALA A 180 19.71 8.79 11.15
N ASP A 181 20.01 7.51 11.39
CA ASP A 181 20.57 6.58 10.40
C ASP A 181 19.47 5.85 9.61
N PHE A 182 18.19 5.96 10.00
CA PHE A 182 17.12 5.18 9.40
C PHE A 182 16.77 5.69 7.99
N GLN A 183 17.23 4.98 6.96
CA GLN A 183 16.87 5.24 5.57
C GLN A 183 15.99 4.12 4.98
N SER A 184 15.96 2.95 5.62
CA SER A 184 15.28 1.74 5.15
C SER A 184 13.86 1.53 5.72
N ILE A 185 13.25 2.58 6.27
CA ILE A 185 11.97 2.51 6.96
C ILE A 185 10.79 2.21 6.01
N TYR A 186 10.01 1.19 6.36
CA TYR A 186 8.72 0.90 5.76
C TYR A 186 7.66 1.80 6.41
N PHE A 187 7.06 2.71 5.65
CA PHE A 187 6.04 3.63 6.16
C PHE A 187 4.64 2.99 6.17
N GLU A 188 4.21 2.51 5.01
CA GLU A 188 2.90 1.86 4.84
C GLU A 188 3.00 0.54 4.11
N THR A 189 4.02 0.36 3.27
CA THR A 189 4.13 -0.78 2.38
C THR A 189 5.53 -1.38 2.46
N LYS A 190 5.59 -2.71 2.42
CA LYS A 190 6.78 -3.52 2.16
C LYS A 190 6.53 -4.37 0.92
N SER A 191 7.46 -4.35 -0.04
CA SER A 191 7.53 -5.40 -1.07
C SER A 191 8.33 -6.58 -0.51
N ASP A 192 7.88 -7.81 -0.71
CA ASP A 192 8.45 -9.02 -0.12
C ASP A 192 9.69 -9.57 -0.86
N GLN A 193 10.35 -8.78 -1.72
CA GLN A 193 11.62 -9.17 -2.36
C GLN A 193 12.68 -9.65 -1.36
N GLU A 194 12.57 -9.20 -0.12
CA GLU A 194 13.21 -9.80 1.06
C GLU A 194 12.11 -10.13 2.08
N GLY A 195 11.98 -11.39 2.48
CA GLY A 195 10.97 -11.81 3.45
C GLY A 195 11.16 -11.18 4.83
N THR A 196 12.40 -10.79 5.17
CA THR A 196 12.74 -10.27 6.49
C THR A 196 12.40 -8.79 6.65
N LEU A 197 11.96 -8.41 7.85
CA LEU A 197 11.83 -7.03 8.29
C LEU A 197 12.15 -6.95 9.78
N TYR A 198 12.57 -5.77 10.23
CA TYR A 198 12.97 -5.55 11.61
C TYR A 198 11.99 -4.60 12.30
N ALA A 199 11.36 -5.06 13.38
CA ALA A 199 10.52 -4.22 14.22
C ALA A 199 11.37 -3.60 15.32
N VAL A 200 11.50 -2.27 15.28
CA VAL A 200 12.20 -1.44 16.25
C VAL A 200 11.18 -0.74 17.14
N PHE A 201 11.36 -0.83 18.44
CA PHE A 201 10.49 -0.20 19.44
C PHE A 201 11.26 0.13 20.71
N ARG A 202 10.73 1.06 21.52
CA ARG A 202 11.27 1.38 22.83
C ARG A 202 10.43 0.72 23.91
N VAL A 203 11.11 0.06 24.82
CA VAL A 203 10.56 -0.36 26.11
C VAL A 203 10.70 0.80 27.09
N VAL A 204 9.61 1.18 27.75
CA VAL A 204 9.54 2.27 28.73
C VAL A 204 9.08 1.70 30.07
N GLY A 205 9.76 2.08 31.16
CA GLY A 205 9.47 1.57 32.51
C GLY A 205 10.54 0.58 33.01
N LYS A 206 10.55 0.32 34.31
CA LYS A 206 11.47 -0.64 34.94
C LYS A 206 10.76 -1.94 35.21
N MET A 207 11.32 -3.05 34.71
CA MET A 207 11.02 -4.38 35.18
C MET A 207 12.27 -4.97 35.85
N ASN A 208 12.05 -5.85 36.82
CA ASN A 208 13.12 -6.69 37.37
C ASN A 208 12.98 -8.06 36.70
N GLY A 209 14.05 -8.56 36.05
CA GLY A 209 14.06 -9.91 35.47
C GLY A 209 14.05 -9.94 33.93
N GLU A 210 13.48 -11.01 33.37
CA GLU A 210 13.29 -11.19 31.92
C GLU A 210 11.83 -10.91 31.55
N ALA A 211 11.60 -10.44 30.32
CA ALA A 211 10.26 -10.29 29.78
C ALA A 211 10.09 -11.21 28.57
N GLY A 212 9.01 -11.97 28.56
CA GLY A 212 8.58 -12.75 27.41
C GLY A 212 7.89 -11.84 26.40
N GLY A 213 8.31 -11.92 25.15
CA GLY A 213 7.75 -11.16 24.04
C GLY A 213 7.11 -12.05 23.00
N ARG A 214 6.10 -11.51 22.32
CA ARG A 214 5.41 -12.18 21.22
C ARG A 214 5.09 -11.19 20.11
N ALA A 215 5.32 -11.59 18.87
CA ALA A 215 5.00 -10.81 17.67
C ALA A 215 4.02 -11.58 16.80
N LEU A 216 2.92 -10.94 16.41
CA LEU A 216 1.85 -11.53 15.62
C LEU A 216 1.63 -10.75 14.32
N PHE A 217 1.41 -11.46 13.23
CA PHE A 217 0.83 -10.88 12.01
C PHE A 217 -0.60 -11.39 11.88
N ARG A 218 -1.55 -10.47 11.88
CA ARG A 218 -2.96 -10.79 11.70
C ARG A 218 -3.43 -10.34 10.33
N HIS A 219 -3.95 -11.29 9.57
CA HIS A 219 -4.61 -11.04 8.29
C HIS A 219 -5.96 -10.34 8.53
N PRO A 220 -6.49 -9.54 7.58
CA PRO A 220 -7.79 -8.87 7.74
C PRO A 220 -8.95 -9.80 8.10
N SER A 221 -8.89 -11.07 7.68
CA SER A 221 -9.88 -12.09 8.08
C SER A 221 -9.92 -12.39 9.59
N GLY A 222 -8.97 -11.86 10.37
CA GLY A 222 -8.83 -12.09 11.80
C GLY A 222 -7.85 -13.21 12.15
N ASN A 223 -7.42 -14.01 11.18
CA ASN A 223 -6.49 -15.11 11.38
C ASN A 223 -5.07 -14.62 11.68
N VAL A 224 -4.41 -15.26 12.64
CA VAL A 224 -2.97 -15.07 12.87
C VAL A 224 -2.23 -15.92 11.84
N VAL A 225 -1.37 -15.29 11.04
CA VAL A 225 -0.61 -15.95 9.96
C VAL A 225 0.88 -16.05 10.28
N ARG A 226 1.37 -15.24 11.22
CA ARG A 226 2.71 -15.37 11.81
C ARG A 226 2.61 -15.17 13.31
N ASP A 227 3.42 -15.93 14.01
CA ASP A 227 3.50 -15.96 15.46
C ASP A 227 4.93 -16.29 15.87
N ALA A 228 5.59 -15.36 16.54
CA ALA A 228 6.97 -15.49 16.96
C ALA A 228 7.11 -15.06 18.41
N GLU A 229 7.65 -15.95 19.24
CA GLU A 229 8.05 -15.64 20.62
C GLU A 229 9.52 -15.21 20.64
N PHE A 230 9.86 -14.29 21.54
CA PHE A 230 11.21 -13.79 21.73
C PHE A 230 11.44 -13.36 23.19
N GLY A 231 12.67 -13.45 23.68
CA GLY A 231 13.05 -12.96 25.01
C GLY A 231 13.77 -11.61 24.91
N LEU A 232 13.50 -10.70 25.85
CA LEU A 232 14.26 -9.46 25.99
C LEU A 232 14.62 -9.21 27.46
N PRO A 233 15.77 -8.55 27.71
CA PRO A 233 16.03 -8.00 29.04
C PRO A 233 14.90 -7.03 29.39
N ALA A 234 14.35 -7.15 30.61
CA ALA A 234 13.26 -6.32 31.09
C ALA A 234 13.75 -4.92 31.55
N GLU A 235 14.63 -4.33 30.73
CA GLU A 235 15.21 -3.01 30.94
C GLU A 235 14.63 -2.00 29.94
N GLU A 236 14.61 -0.72 30.33
CA GLU A 236 14.26 0.36 29.42
C GLU A 236 15.24 0.41 28.22
N GLY A 237 14.72 0.81 27.07
CA GLY A 237 15.55 1.20 25.94
C GLY A 237 15.04 0.71 24.60
N TRP A 238 15.80 1.02 23.57
CA TRP A 238 15.52 0.57 22.21
C TRP A 238 15.81 -0.91 22.06
N ARG A 239 14.89 -1.59 21.38
CA ARG A 239 14.96 -3.01 21.05
C ARG A 239 14.59 -3.17 19.60
N PHE A 240 15.08 -4.24 18.99
CA PHE A 240 14.60 -4.68 17.71
C PHE A 240 14.43 -6.20 17.71
N ILE A 241 13.46 -6.66 16.91
CA ILE A 241 13.24 -8.08 16.65
C ILE A 241 13.18 -8.30 15.14
N GLU A 242 13.62 -9.48 14.72
CA GLU A 242 13.49 -9.93 13.34
C GLU A 242 12.12 -10.57 13.14
N LEU A 243 11.45 -10.21 12.04
CA LEU A 243 10.15 -10.74 11.64
C LEU A 243 10.24 -11.24 10.19
N SER A 244 9.43 -12.25 9.86
CA SER A 244 9.31 -12.76 8.49
C SER A 244 7.92 -12.51 7.93
N ALA A 245 7.89 -11.78 6.81
CA ALA A 245 6.74 -11.60 5.93
C ALA A 245 6.84 -12.48 4.67
N GLU A 246 7.81 -13.40 4.61
CA GLU A 246 8.00 -14.31 3.47
C GLU A 246 6.72 -15.08 3.15
N GLY A 247 6.34 -15.15 1.87
CA GLY A 247 5.17 -15.90 1.41
C GLY A 247 3.82 -15.34 1.88
N LEU A 248 3.78 -14.20 2.58
CA LEU A 248 2.50 -13.59 2.95
C LEU A 248 1.80 -13.02 1.71
N PRO A 249 0.48 -13.26 1.53
CA PRO A 249 -0.29 -12.66 0.45
C PRO A 249 -0.29 -11.13 0.49
N THR A 250 -0.50 -10.49 -0.67
CA THR A 250 -0.65 -9.03 -0.77
C THR A 250 -1.90 -8.56 -0.04
N THR A 251 -1.73 -7.91 1.12
CA THR A 251 -2.83 -7.29 1.87
C THR A 251 -2.29 -6.41 3.01
N VAL A 252 -3.18 -5.79 3.76
CA VAL A 252 -2.86 -5.04 4.99
C VAL A 252 -2.83 -5.99 6.17
N TYR A 253 -1.69 -6.12 6.84
CA TYR A 253 -1.56 -6.89 8.08
C TYR A 253 -1.56 -5.97 9.30
N ASP A 254 -2.21 -6.42 10.37
CA ASP A 254 -1.99 -5.88 11.71
C ASP A 254 -0.81 -6.62 12.35
N ILE A 255 0.30 -5.92 12.49
CA ILE A 255 1.51 -6.38 13.19
C ILE A 255 1.39 -5.94 14.64
N GLU A 256 1.40 -6.90 15.55
CA GLU A 256 1.33 -6.67 16.99
C GLU A 256 2.61 -7.15 17.64
N VAL A 257 3.18 -6.33 18.52
CA VAL A 257 4.27 -6.72 19.42
C VAL A 257 3.76 -6.57 20.84
N SER A 258 3.79 -7.65 21.61
CA SER A 258 3.40 -7.67 23.02
C SER A 258 4.56 -8.12 23.89
N LEU A 259 4.66 -7.53 25.09
CA LEU A 259 5.57 -7.95 26.15
C LEU A 259 4.77 -8.31 27.40
N SER A 260 5.15 -9.41 28.05
CA SER A 260 4.61 -9.90 29.30
C SER A 260 5.76 -10.10 30.30
N ALA A 261 5.66 -9.47 31.48
CA ALA A 261 6.61 -9.71 32.57
C ALA A 261 6.22 -10.91 33.42
N ASP A 262 7.21 -11.41 34.17
CA ASP A 262 7.03 -12.33 35.29
C ASP A 262 6.05 -11.82 36.37
N SER A 263 5.89 -10.50 36.50
CA SER A 263 4.89 -9.89 37.40
C SER A 263 3.44 -10.06 36.93
N GLY A 264 3.21 -10.62 35.72
CA GLY A 264 1.89 -10.77 35.10
C GLY A 264 1.40 -9.54 34.36
N MET A 265 2.20 -8.48 34.29
CA MET A 265 1.87 -7.28 33.52
C MET A 265 2.12 -7.48 32.03
N GLU A 266 1.18 -7.00 31.21
CA GLU A 266 1.29 -7.05 29.74
C GLU A 266 1.14 -5.67 29.11
N THR A 267 1.87 -5.45 28.02
CA THR A 267 1.73 -4.26 27.17
C THR A 267 1.85 -4.66 25.71
N ARG A 268 1.26 -3.87 24.80
CA ARG A 268 1.30 -4.15 23.37
C ARG A 268 1.27 -2.90 22.52
N ALA A 269 1.97 -2.95 21.40
CA ALA A 269 1.89 -1.98 20.33
C ALA A 269 1.37 -2.65 19.06
N LYS A 270 0.63 -1.91 18.24
CA LYS A 270 0.08 -2.41 16.97
C LYS A 270 0.44 -1.47 15.84
N ARG A 271 0.65 -2.03 14.66
CA ARG A 271 0.92 -1.28 13.45
C ARG A 271 0.35 -1.98 12.22
N LYS A 272 -0.27 -1.22 11.34
CA LYS A 272 -0.66 -1.71 10.01
C LYS A 272 0.52 -1.64 9.04
N LEU A 273 0.69 -2.68 8.22
CA LEU A 273 1.64 -2.70 7.11
C LEU A 273 1.02 -3.44 5.92
N ILE A 274 1.06 -2.82 4.74
CA ILE A 274 0.74 -3.49 3.48
C ILE A 274 1.96 -4.33 3.11
N ILE A 275 1.80 -5.65 3.09
CA ILE A 275 2.76 -6.53 2.45
C ILE A 275 2.34 -6.64 0.98
N ARG A 276 3.29 -6.44 0.06
CA ARG A 276 3.13 -6.69 -1.37
C ARG A 276 3.99 -7.88 -1.74
N SER A 277 3.38 -8.88 -2.34
CA SER A 277 4.12 -9.93 -3.02
C SER A 277 4.94 -9.35 -4.17
N ALA A 278 6.22 -9.67 -4.21
CA ALA A 278 7.13 -9.44 -5.29
C ALA A 278 6.61 -10.19 -6.51
N GLY A 279 6.74 -9.57 -7.67
CA GLY A 279 6.22 -10.15 -8.92
C GLY A 279 4.70 -10.18 -9.04
N VAL A 280 3.93 -9.64 -8.08
CA VAL A 280 2.46 -9.49 -8.17
C VAL A 280 2.07 -8.02 -8.03
N SER A 281 1.27 -7.53 -8.97
CA SER A 281 0.86 -6.12 -9.03
C SER A 281 0.07 -5.74 -7.77
N PRO A 282 0.28 -4.55 -7.19
CA PRO A 282 -0.54 -4.07 -6.08
C PRO A 282 -2.01 -3.88 -6.44
N LEU A 283 -2.35 -3.94 -7.73
CA LEU A 283 -3.72 -3.88 -8.23
C LEU A 283 -4.45 -5.22 -8.14
N VAL A 284 -3.73 -6.30 -7.78
CA VAL A 284 -4.28 -7.63 -7.53
C VAL A 284 -4.61 -7.77 -6.05
N SER A 285 -5.91 -7.85 -5.72
CA SER A 285 -6.42 -8.04 -4.36
C SER A 285 -6.81 -9.50 -4.08
N ASP A 286 -7.27 -10.24 -5.08
CA ASP A 286 -7.63 -11.65 -5.01
C ASP A 286 -6.93 -12.43 -6.13
N LEU A 287 -6.10 -13.42 -5.78
CA LEU A 287 -5.33 -14.18 -6.74
C LEU A 287 -6.21 -15.07 -7.64
N GLY A 288 -7.30 -15.61 -7.11
CA GLY A 288 -8.23 -16.44 -7.86
C GLY A 288 -8.95 -15.63 -8.95
N GLU A 289 -9.46 -14.45 -8.59
CA GLU A 289 -10.04 -13.52 -9.56
C GLU A 289 -8.99 -13.01 -10.54
N ALA A 290 -7.78 -12.70 -10.06
CA ALA A 290 -6.70 -12.26 -10.94
C ALA A 290 -6.35 -13.30 -12.00
N ILE A 291 -6.40 -14.59 -11.67
CA ILE A 291 -6.24 -15.71 -12.61
C ILE A 291 -7.42 -15.79 -13.58
N ASP A 292 -8.66 -15.62 -13.10
CA ASP A 292 -9.85 -15.55 -13.97
C ASP A 292 -9.72 -14.42 -15.01
N GLN A 293 -9.22 -13.27 -14.56
CA GLN A 293 -9.01 -12.08 -15.36
C GLN A 293 -7.93 -12.29 -16.42
N LEU A 294 -6.98 -13.23 -16.28
CA LEU A 294 -5.95 -13.52 -17.30
C LEU A 294 -6.50 -13.99 -18.65
N ARG A 295 -7.81 -14.24 -18.77
CA ARG A 295 -8.46 -14.70 -20.01
C ARG A 295 -8.19 -13.85 -21.26
N TYR A 296 -7.68 -12.62 -21.13
CA TYR A 296 -7.37 -11.72 -22.26
C TYR A 296 -5.90 -11.76 -22.69
N ILE A 297 -5.04 -12.42 -21.92
CA ILE A 297 -3.59 -12.45 -22.17
C ILE A 297 -2.95 -13.84 -22.03
N ALA A 298 -3.57 -14.75 -21.28
CA ALA A 298 -3.14 -16.13 -21.11
C ALA A 298 -3.87 -17.08 -22.06
N GLU A 299 -3.18 -18.15 -22.48
CA GLU A 299 -3.85 -19.27 -23.14
C GLU A 299 -4.76 -20.02 -22.15
N LYS A 300 -5.78 -20.69 -22.68
CA LYS A 300 -6.78 -21.38 -21.84
C LYS A 300 -6.14 -22.45 -20.94
N ASN A 301 -5.25 -23.27 -21.50
CA ASN A 301 -4.49 -24.29 -20.77
C ASN A 301 -3.62 -23.71 -19.64
N GLU A 302 -2.91 -22.60 -19.89
CA GLU A 302 -2.12 -21.90 -18.87
C GLU A 302 -3.00 -21.46 -17.70
N ARG A 303 -4.14 -20.83 -18.02
CA ARG A 303 -5.08 -20.33 -17.01
C ARG A 303 -5.77 -21.46 -16.25
N ASP A 304 -6.23 -22.49 -16.94
CA ASP A 304 -6.94 -23.60 -16.31
C ASP A 304 -6.01 -24.37 -15.37
N ARG A 305 -4.73 -24.56 -15.75
CA ARG A 305 -3.69 -25.09 -14.85
C ARG A 305 -3.52 -24.26 -13.58
N MET A 306 -3.52 -22.92 -13.68
CA MET A 306 -3.44 -22.05 -12.50
C MET A 306 -4.68 -22.17 -11.60
N LYS A 307 -5.88 -22.31 -12.20
CA LYS A 307 -7.14 -22.44 -11.45
C LYS A 307 -7.20 -23.71 -10.63
N GLU A 308 -6.76 -24.81 -11.23
CA GLU A 308 -6.76 -26.15 -10.64
C GLU A 308 -5.68 -26.33 -9.56
N ALA A 309 -4.61 -25.54 -9.60
CA ALA A 309 -3.54 -25.59 -8.62
C ALA A 309 -4.00 -25.16 -7.21
N HIS A 310 -3.37 -25.75 -6.19
CA HIS A 310 -3.55 -25.37 -4.79
C HIS A 310 -2.68 -24.16 -4.41
N ASP A 311 -3.09 -23.41 -3.39
CA ASP A 311 -2.66 -22.05 -3.03
C ASP A 311 -1.20 -21.68 -3.38
N GLU A 312 -0.22 -22.42 -2.86
CA GLU A 312 1.21 -22.12 -3.07
C GLU A 312 1.66 -22.33 -4.53
N GLU A 313 1.19 -23.41 -5.16
CA GLU A 313 1.48 -23.72 -6.56
C GLU A 313 0.78 -22.73 -7.49
N LYS A 314 -0.47 -22.35 -7.15
CA LYS A 314 -1.25 -21.35 -7.88
C LYS A 314 -0.51 -20.01 -7.94
N ARG A 315 0.02 -19.56 -6.81
CA ARG A 315 0.85 -18.35 -6.71
C ARG A 315 2.12 -18.46 -7.55
N SER A 316 2.86 -19.56 -7.39
CA SER A 316 4.10 -19.79 -8.14
C SER A 316 3.88 -19.77 -9.66
N LEU A 317 2.78 -20.37 -10.14
CA LEU A 317 2.42 -20.36 -11.55
C LEU A 317 2.05 -18.95 -12.06
N PHE A 318 1.32 -18.18 -11.25
CA PHE A 318 0.93 -16.81 -11.58
C PHE A 318 2.14 -15.87 -11.65
N GLU A 319 3.04 -15.95 -10.68
CA GLU A 319 4.28 -15.18 -10.66
C GLU A 319 5.18 -15.56 -11.84
N ALA A 320 5.33 -16.86 -12.13
CA ALA A 320 6.09 -17.33 -13.28
C ALA A 320 5.51 -16.83 -14.62
N PHE A 321 4.18 -16.82 -14.74
CA PHE A 321 3.48 -16.32 -15.94
C PHE A 321 3.81 -14.86 -16.23
N TRP A 322 3.77 -14.00 -15.21
CA TRP A 322 4.07 -12.58 -15.35
C TRP A 322 5.56 -12.32 -15.50
N LYS A 323 6.41 -13.00 -14.73
CA LYS A 323 7.87 -12.90 -14.85
C LYS A 323 8.37 -13.24 -16.25
N ALA A 324 7.77 -14.23 -16.91
CA ALA A 324 8.10 -14.58 -18.29
C ALA A 324 7.71 -13.49 -19.31
N ARG A 325 6.83 -12.56 -18.94
CA ARG A 325 6.29 -11.48 -19.77
C ARG A 325 6.71 -10.09 -19.26
N ASP A 326 7.72 -10.03 -18.40
CA ASP A 326 8.24 -8.79 -17.83
C ASP A 326 9.04 -8.00 -18.88
N PRO A 327 8.61 -6.79 -19.27
CA PRO A 327 9.37 -5.94 -20.18
C PRO A 327 10.67 -5.41 -19.57
N SER A 328 10.74 -5.36 -18.24
CA SER A 328 11.79 -4.69 -17.46
C SER A 328 12.32 -5.59 -16.33
N PRO A 329 12.90 -6.77 -16.61
CA PRO A 329 13.30 -7.71 -15.55
C PRO A 329 14.37 -7.19 -14.58
N GLY A 330 14.94 -6.01 -14.84
CA GLY A 330 15.85 -5.30 -13.93
C GLY A 330 15.15 -4.38 -12.91
N THR A 331 13.83 -4.23 -12.99
CA THR A 331 13.02 -3.48 -12.00
C THR A 331 12.25 -4.44 -11.09
N PRO A 332 11.91 -4.00 -9.87
CA PRO A 332 11.09 -4.80 -8.96
C PRO A 332 9.65 -5.01 -9.44
N ASP A 333 9.15 -4.04 -10.22
CA ASP A 333 7.79 -4.01 -10.74
C ASP A 333 7.77 -4.53 -12.19
N ASN A 334 6.67 -5.17 -12.59
CA ASN A 334 6.41 -5.61 -13.95
C ASN A 334 5.37 -4.69 -14.58
N GLU A 335 5.82 -3.80 -15.48
CA GLU A 335 4.96 -2.75 -16.02
C GLU A 335 3.82 -3.30 -16.88
N LEU A 336 4.01 -4.47 -17.51
CA LEU A 336 2.96 -5.11 -18.30
C LEU A 336 1.84 -5.60 -17.39
N MET A 337 2.19 -6.27 -16.29
CA MET A 337 1.23 -6.73 -15.29
C MET A 337 0.47 -5.54 -14.68
N ASP A 338 1.19 -4.49 -14.30
CA ASP A 338 0.58 -3.28 -13.73
C ASP A 338 -0.38 -2.60 -14.69
N GLU A 339 -0.01 -2.43 -15.96
CA GLU A 339 -0.89 -1.87 -16.98
C GLU A 339 -2.11 -2.76 -17.23
N TYR A 340 -1.92 -4.09 -17.24
CA TYR A 340 -3.00 -5.05 -17.41
C TYR A 340 -4.06 -4.92 -16.29
N TYR A 341 -3.64 -5.02 -15.03
CA TYR A 341 -4.57 -4.92 -13.91
C TYR A 341 -5.11 -3.50 -13.71
N ARG A 342 -4.37 -2.47 -14.13
CA ARG A 342 -4.91 -1.10 -14.21
C ARG A 342 -6.11 -1.04 -15.14
N ARG A 343 -6.02 -1.65 -16.33
CA ARG A 343 -7.14 -1.68 -17.28
C ARG A 343 -8.31 -2.51 -16.79
N ILE A 344 -8.04 -3.62 -16.11
CA ILE A 344 -9.08 -4.43 -15.47
C ILE A 344 -9.86 -3.59 -14.45
N ASN A 345 -9.18 -2.93 -13.51
CA ASN A 345 -9.82 -2.15 -12.46
C ASN A 345 -10.59 -0.94 -13.03
N GLU A 346 -10.03 -0.31 -14.07
CA GLU A 346 -10.69 0.79 -14.78
C GLU A 346 -11.95 0.32 -15.53
N ALA A 347 -11.88 -0.87 -16.18
CA ALA A 347 -13.05 -1.48 -16.81
C ALA A 347 -14.14 -1.81 -15.78
N ASP A 348 -13.74 -2.31 -14.61
CA ASP A 348 -14.64 -2.60 -13.49
C ASP A 348 -15.26 -1.35 -12.86
N THR A 349 -14.58 -0.22 -12.96
CA THR A 349 -15.12 1.06 -12.50
C THR A 349 -16.10 1.64 -13.53
N ARG A 350 -15.77 1.57 -14.82
CA ARG A 350 -16.51 2.26 -15.89
C ARG A 350 -17.65 1.47 -16.50
N PHE A 351 -17.51 0.15 -16.61
CA PHE A 351 -18.40 -0.69 -17.42
C PHE A 351 -19.14 -1.73 -16.59
N ARG A 352 -19.05 -1.68 -15.26
CA ARG A 352 -19.77 -2.60 -14.38
C ARG A 352 -21.28 -2.41 -14.50
N CYS A 353 -21.98 -3.54 -14.57
CA CYS A 353 -23.44 -3.63 -14.56
C CYS A 353 -23.85 -4.76 -13.60
N TYR A 354 -24.77 -5.65 -14.00
CA TYR A 354 -25.08 -6.86 -13.23
C TYR A 354 -23.92 -7.89 -13.21
N LYS A 355 -22.91 -7.70 -14.07
CA LYS A 355 -21.64 -8.45 -14.10
C LYS A 355 -20.45 -7.50 -13.91
N ALA A 356 -19.30 -8.05 -13.51
CA ALA A 356 -18.04 -7.30 -13.42
C ALA A 356 -17.75 -6.60 -14.75
N GLY A 357 -17.26 -5.36 -14.69
CA GLY A 357 -17.04 -4.51 -15.86
C GLY A 357 -16.04 -5.12 -16.82
N TRP A 358 -14.97 -5.76 -16.30
CA TRP A 358 -14.01 -6.49 -17.12
C TRP A 358 -14.64 -7.65 -17.90
N LYS A 359 -15.81 -8.18 -17.51
CA LYS A 359 -16.55 -9.24 -18.22
C LYS A 359 -17.55 -8.71 -19.26
N THR A 360 -17.73 -7.39 -19.37
CA THR A 360 -18.58 -6.79 -20.41
C THR A 360 -17.87 -6.68 -21.74
N ASP A 361 -18.61 -6.53 -22.84
CA ASP A 361 -18.00 -6.37 -24.16
C ASP A 361 -17.18 -5.08 -24.25
N ARG A 362 -17.67 -3.98 -23.64
CA ARG A 362 -16.92 -2.73 -23.52
C ARG A 362 -15.65 -2.90 -22.69
N GLY A 363 -15.74 -3.59 -21.56
CA GLY A 363 -14.59 -3.91 -20.72
C GLY A 363 -13.57 -4.79 -21.42
N TRP A 364 -14.03 -5.79 -22.18
CA TRP A 364 -13.16 -6.65 -22.99
C TRP A 364 -12.38 -5.84 -24.04
N VAL A 365 -13.06 -5.00 -24.82
CA VAL A 365 -12.41 -4.11 -25.81
C VAL A 365 -11.43 -3.17 -25.11
N PHE A 366 -11.84 -2.56 -23.99
CA PHE A 366 -11.00 -1.65 -23.24
C PHE A 366 -9.73 -2.31 -22.67
N VAL A 367 -9.83 -3.51 -22.09
CA VAL A 367 -8.66 -4.20 -21.55
C VAL A 367 -7.70 -4.59 -22.68
N THR A 368 -8.24 -5.12 -23.77
CA THR A 368 -7.46 -5.62 -24.91
C THR A 368 -6.82 -4.49 -25.74
N HIS A 369 -7.49 -3.35 -25.88
CA HIS A 369 -7.07 -2.28 -26.80
C HIS A 369 -6.71 -0.96 -26.10
N GLY A 370 -7.00 -0.83 -24.82
CA GLY A 370 -6.78 0.39 -24.05
C GLY A 370 -7.87 1.43 -24.30
N GLU A 371 -7.56 2.69 -23.96
CA GLU A 371 -8.46 3.81 -24.19
C GLU A 371 -8.68 4.03 -25.69
N PRO A 372 -9.92 4.10 -26.17
CA PRO A 372 -10.21 4.49 -27.55
C PRO A 372 -9.74 5.93 -27.81
N ASN A 373 -9.36 6.21 -29.06
CA ASN A 373 -9.03 7.57 -29.49
C ASN A 373 -10.27 8.47 -29.50
N GLU A 374 -11.43 7.89 -29.81
CA GLU A 374 -12.69 8.61 -29.89
C GLU A 374 -13.85 7.71 -29.40
N ILE A 375 -14.77 8.31 -28.65
CA ILE A 375 -16.03 7.69 -28.23
C ILE A 375 -17.16 8.62 -28.67
N GLU A 376 -17.95 8.17 -29.65
CA GLU A 376 -19.21 8.81 -30.02
C GLU A 376 -20.34 8.18 -29.20
N ARG A 377 -21.14 9.00 -28.52
CA ARG A 377 -22.25 8.54 -27.68
C ARG A 377 -23.57 9.04 -28.23
N TYR A 378 -24.49 8.11 -28.40
CA TYR A 378 -25.83 8.37 -28.85
C TYR A 378 -26.80 7.97 -27.73
N PRO A 379 -27.23 8.94 -26.90
CA PRO A 379 -28.21 8.68 -25.85
C PRO A 379 -29.57 8.33 -26.47
N PHE A 380 -30.50 7.85 -25.64
CA PHE A 380 -31.82 7.40 -26.06
C PHE A 380 -32.51 8.35 -27.06
N GLU A 381 -32.84 7.83 -28.25
CA GLU A 381 -33.72 8.48 -29.23
C GLU A 381 -35.00 7.65 -29.35
N LEU A 382 -36.12 8.27 -29.76
CA LEU A 382 -37.45 7.65 -29.78
C LEU A 382 -37.53 6.30 -30.54
N GLU A 383 -36.61 6.05 -31.47
CA GLU A 383 -36.59 4.87 -32.34
C GLU A 383 -35.29 4.05 -32.26
N THR A 384 -34.32 4.45 -31.42
CA THR A 384 -33.02 3.75 -31.32
C THR A 384 -32.60 3.50 -29.88
N HIS A 385 -32.03 2.31 -29.65
CA HIS A 385 -31.43 1.98 -28.37
C HIS A 385 -30.15 2.81 -28.18
N PRO A 386 -29.81 3.25 -26.95
CA PRO A 386 -28.56 3.95 -26.70
C PRO A 386 -27.36 3.14 -27.20
N TYR A 387 -26.42 3.79 -27.87
CA TYR A 387 -25.24 3.12 -28.40
C TYR A 387 -23.98 3.98 -28.33
N GLU A 388 -22.83 3.30 -28.27
CA GLU A 388 -21.51 3.93 -28.31
C GLU A 388 -20.72 3.39 -29.51
N VAL A 389 -20.00 4.28 -30.19
CA VAL A 389 -19.05 3.93 -31.24
C VAL A 389 -17.66 4.30 -30.76
N TRP A 390 -16.80 3.29 -30.61
CA TRP A 390 -15.41 3.47 -30.18
C TRP A 390 -14.48 3.31 -31.38
N ARG A 391 -13.56 4.27 -31.55
CA ARG A 391 -12.57 4.25 -32.63
C ARG A 391 -11.15 4.22 -32.09
N TYR A 392 -10.34 3.37 -32.71
CA TYR A 392 -8.89 3.31 -32.54
C TYR A 392 -8.26 3.61 -33.89
N PHE A 393 -7.25 4.46 -33.94
CA PHE A 393 -6.64 4.90 -35.19
C PHE A 393 -5.38 4.10 -35.55
N ASN A 394 -4.74 3.45 -34.57
CA ASN A 394 -3.53 2.69 -34.82
C ASN A 394 -3.44 1.43 -33.94
N PRO A 395 -3.68 0.22 -34.51
CA PRO A 395 -4.26 0.00 -35.83
C PRO A 395 -5.71 0.53 -35.91
N GLU A 396 -6.19 0.82 -37.13
CA GLU A 396 -7.57 1.28 -37.33
C GLU A 396 -8.57 0.19 -36.93
N ARG A 397 -9.40 0.46 -35.92
CA ARG A 397 -10.46 -0.43 -35.44
C ARG A 397 -11.68 0.39 -35.03
N ARG A 398 -12.86 -0.17 -35.27
CA ARG A 398 -14.14 0.39 -34.83
C ARG A 398 -14.99 -0.68 -34.17
N PHE A 399 -15.54 -0.33 -33.01
CA PHE A 399 -16.46 -1.16 -32.23
C PHE A 399 -17.77 -0.40 -31.98
N VAL A 400 -18.90 -1.08 -32.13
CA VAL A 400 -20.23 -0.51 -31.84
C VAL A 400 -20.88 -1.33 -30.74
N PHE A 401 -21.31 -0.65 -29.69
CA PHE A 401 -21.97 -1.27 -28.54
C PHE A 401 -23.36 -0.69 -28.35
N VAL A 402 -24.36 -1.54 -28.10
CA VAL A 402 -25.77 -1.14 -27.99
C VAL A 402 -26.34 -1.62 -26.66
N ASP A 403 -26.95 -0.72 -25.89
CA ASP A 403 -27.70 -1.06 -24.69
C ASP A 403 -29.13 -1.48 -25.06
N ARG A 404 -29.33 -2.79 -25.26
CA ARG A 404 -30.62 -3.34 -25.69
C ARG A 404 -31.66 -3.36 -24.58
N ASN A 405 -31.22 -3.38 -23.33
CA ASN A 405 -32.09 -3.63 -22.18
C ASN A 405 -32.28 -2.39 -21.30
N GLY A 406 -31.54 -1.31 -21.55
CA GLY A 406 -31.61 -0.06 -20.81
C GLY A 406 -30.98 -0.13 -19.41
N PHE A 407 -30.22 -1.20 -19.11
CA PHE A 407 -29.58 -1.42 -17.82
C PHE A 407 -28.07 -1.16 -17.86
N GLY A 408 -27.56 -0.56 -18.94
CA GLY A 408 -26.15 -0.22 -19.09
C GLY A 408 -25.25 -1.39 -19.50
N ASP A 409 -25.83 -2.55 -19.88
CA ASP A 409 -25.09 -3.67 -20.47
C ASP A 409 -25.06 -3.51 -21.99
N TYR A 410 -24.05 -2.78 -22.47
CA TYR A 410 -23.89 -2.53 -23.90
C TYR A 410 -23.22 -3.73 -24.57
N ASP A 411 -24.00 -4.45 -25.38
CA ASP A 411 -23.53 -5.59 -26.16
C ASP A 411 -22.83 -5.11 -27.44
N MET A 412 -21.71 -5.71 -27.80
CA MET A 412 -21.02 -5.44 -29.05
C MET A 412 -21.81 -6.03 -30.23
N VAL A 413 -22.24 -5.16 -31.13
CA VAL A 413 -23.00 -5.53 -32.33
C VAL A 413 -22.17 -5.49 -33.60
N GLU A 414 -21.07 -4.72 -33.61
CA GLU A 414 -20.19 -4.57 -34.77
C GLU A 414 -18.74 -4.42 -34.32
N SER A 415 -17.83 -5.04 -35.08
CA SER A 415 -16.38 -4.88 -34.93
C SER A 415 -15.70 -4.93 -36.31
N THR A 416 -14.78 -4.00 -36.58
CA THR A 416 -13.95 -4.00 -37.80
C THR A 416 -12.48 -4.18 -37.45
N GLY A 417 -11.73 -4.89 -38.30
CA GLY A 417 -10.28 -5.11 -38.12
C GLY A 417 -9.85 -6.49 -37.57
N GLY A 418 -10.73 -7.51 -37.62
CA GLY A 418 -10.43 -8.89 -37.21
C GLY A 418 -11.69 -9.70 -36.85
N ASN A 419 -11.58 -11.03 -36.81
CA ASN A 419 -12.67 -11.92 -36.38
C ASN A 419 -12.73 -11.93 -34.85
N PHE A 420 -13.62 -11.12 -34.26
CA PHE A 420 -13.64 -10.85 -32.81
C PHE A 420 -14.80 -11.52 -32.05
N ARG A 421 -15.41 -12.55 -32.61
CA ARG A 421 -16.37 -13.39 -31.88
C ARG A 421 -15.79 -14.77 -31.61
N TYR A 422 -15.62 -15.05 -30.32
CA TYR A 422 -15.31 -16.35 -29.71
C TYR A 422 -14.06 -17.06 -30.26
N GLY A 423 -12.90 -16.68 -29.72
CA GLY A 423 -11.72 -17.54 -29.64
C GLY A 423 -11.51 -17.99 -28.19
N VAL A 424 -12.45 -18.75 -27.63
CA VAL A 424 -12.28 -19.50 -26.38
C VAL A 424 -13.07 -20.80 -26.56
N ASP A 425 -12.44 -21.81 -27.15
CA ASP A 425 -12.90 -23.20 -27.01
C ASP A 425 -12.55 -23.70 -25.62
#